data_AF-A0A093Q7A2-F1
#
_entry.id   AF-A0A093Q7A2-F1
#
_cell.length_a   1.000
_cell.length_b   1.000
_cell.length_c   1.000
_cell.angle_alpha   90.00
_cell.angle_beta   90.00
_cell.angle_gamma   90.00
#
_symmetry.space_group_name_H-M   'P 1'
#
loop_
_entity.id
_entity.type
_entity.pdbx_description
1 polymer ?
#
loop_
_entity_poly.entity_id
_entity_poly.type
_entity_poly.pdbx_seq_one_letter_code
_entity_poly.pdbx_strand_id
1 'polypeptide(L)'
;PPEPPYDRKRRHQEDSGSEPSDYEEQKEEEEARKVKSGIRQLRLFSAEECAKIEARIEDVVSRAEKGLYKEHTVDRAPLRNKDFFGEGYTYGSQLQRRGPGQERLYPRGGGAAIPEWVHDLVIRKLVEHRVIPEGFVNSAVINDYQPGGCIVSHVDPIHIFERPIVSVSFFSDSALCFGCKFQFKPIRVSEPVLFLPVKRGSVTVLSGYAADEITHCIRPQDIKERRAVIILRKTRLDAPRLETKSLSSSVLPPGYNSDRLSGSNRDQILKPKRSHRKADPDAAHRPRILEMDKEENRRSVLLPKHRRRSNFSSENYWRRSYEYTEDCEEEEEDGSPARKVKMRRH
;
A
#
# COMPACT_ATOMS: atom_id res chain seq x y z
N PRO A 1 60.25 -22.32 -44.53
CA PRO A 1 59.01 -22.35 -45.34
C PRO A 1 57.87 -23.01 -44.54
N PRO A 2 56.63 -22.50 -44.61
CA PRO A 2 56.08 -21.71 -43.51
C PRO A 2 55.02 -22.42 -42.63
N GLU A 3 54.87 -21.91 -41.41
CA GLU A 3 53.80 -22.17 -40.44
C GLU A 3 52.43 -21.63 -40.92
N PRO A 4 51.30 -22.22 -40.48
CA PRO A 4 49.95 -21.83 -40.90
C PRO A 4 49.43 -20.56 -40.21
N PRO A 5 48.41 -19.89 -40.80
CA PRO A 5 48.12 -18.48 -40.56
C PRO A 5 47.29 -18.21 -39.30
N TYR A 6 47.61 -17.05 -38.71
CA TYR A 6 46.93 -16.33 -37.65
C TYR A 6 45.39 -16.37 -37.69
N ASP A 7 44.81 -16.83 -36.59
CA ASP A 7 43.38 -16.77 -36.32
C ASP A 7 42.94 -15.32 -36.05
N ARG A 8 41.95 -14.86 -36.82
CA ARG A 8 41.44 -13.48 -36.77
C ARG A 8 40.61 -13.28 -35.50
N LYS A 9 41.06 -12.34 -34.67
CA LYS A 9 40.30 -11.62 -33.64
C LYS A 9 38.83 -11.43 -34.01
N ARG A 10 37.92 -12.15 -33.34
CA ARG A 10 36.57 -11.65 -33.05
C ARG A 10 36.63 -10.96 -31.68
N ARG A 11 36.85 -9.64 -31.69
CA ARG A 11 36.52 -8.81 -30.53
C ARG A 11 35.03 -8.97 -30.29
N HIS A 12 34.66 -9.68 -29.23
CA HIS A 12 33.35 -9.53 -28.63
C HIS A 12 33.22 -8.05 -28.27
N GLN A 13 32.28 -7.38 -28.93
CA GLN A 13 31.87 -6.03 -28.63
C GLN A 13 31.26 -6.09 -27.23
N GLU A 14 32.01 -5.57 -26.25
CA GLU A 14 31.50 -5.35 -24.90
C GLU A 14 30.25 -4.49 -25.02
N ASP A 15 29.15 -5.05 -24.52
CA ASP A 15 27.84 -4.44 -24.42
C ASP A 15 28.00 -3.20 -23.53
N SER A 16 28.13 -2.04 -24.17
CA SER A 16 28.25 -0.75 -23.50
C SER A 16 26.92 -0.50 -22.78
N GLY A 17 26.92 -0.69 -21.46
CA GLY A 17 25.83 -0.30 -20.58
C GLY A 17 25.46 1.14 -20.87
N SER A 18 24.27 1.34 -21.43
CA SER A 18 23.71 2.65 -21.68
C SER A 18 23.57 3.37 -20.33
N GLU A 19 24.32 4.45 -20.14
CA GLU A 19 24.10 5.38 -19.04
C GLU A 19 22.64 5.89 -19.11
N PRO A 20 21.96 6.06 -17.96
CA PRO A 20 20.63 6.66 -17.93
C PRO A 20 20.66 8.00 -18.69
N SER A 21 19.74 8.20 -19.63
CA SER A 21 19.67 9.50 -20.31
C SER A 21 19.24 10.58 -19.32
N ASP A 22 19.79 11.80 -19.42
CA ASP A 22 19.43 12.96 -18.58
C ASP A 22 17.90 13.15 -18.38
N TYR A 23 17.09 12.72 -19.36
CA TYR A 23 15.63 12.77 -19.30
C TYR A 23 15.00 11.80 -18.28
N GLU A 24 15.58 10.61 -18.09
CA GLU A 24 15.09 9.63 -17.13
C GLU A 24 15.41 10.07 -15.70
N GLU A 25 16.62 10.57 -15.46
CA GLU A 25 17.02 11.12 -14.16
C GLU A 25 16.13 12.30 -13.76
N GLN A 26 15.88 13.24 -14.67
CA GLN A 26 14.98 14.38 -14.41
C GLN A 26 13.56 13.94 -14.04
N LYS A 27 13.06 12.86 -14.65
CA LYS A 27 11.73 12.33 -14.37
C LYS A 27 11.66 11.70 -12.97
N GLU A 28 12.69 10.93 -12.59
CA GLU A 28 12.79 10.34 -11.26
C GLU A 28 12.91 11.40 -10.17
N GLU A 29 13.68 12.47 -10.41
CA GLU A 29 13.77 13.62 -9.49
C GLU A 29 12.42 14.34 -9.35
N GLU A 30 11.70 14.54 -10.46
CA GLU A 30 10.37 15.16 -10.43
C GLU A 30 9.38 14.30 -9.63
N GLU A 31 9.44 12.98 -9.81
CA GLU A 31 8.62 12.04 -9.05
C GLU A 31 8.96 12.07 -7.57
N ALA A 32 10.25 12.00 -7.21
CA ALA A 32 10.71 12.13 -5.83
C ALA A 32 10.26 13.45 -5.18
N ARG A 33 10.21 14.55 -5.94
CA ARG A 33 9.69 15.84 -5.46
C ARG A 33 8.19 15.77 -5.18
N LYS A 34 7.39 15.10 -6.02
CA LYS A 34 5.96 14.86 -5.77
C LYS A 34 5.76 14.04 -4.51
N VAL A 35 6.55 12.98 -4.32
CA VAL A 35 6.53 12.17 -3.08
C VAL A 35 6.86 13.05 -1.87
N LYS A 36 7.95 13.82 -1.91
CA LYS A 36 8.33 14.72 -0.80
C LYS A 36 7.24 15.74 -0.46
N SER A 37 6.48 16.23 -1.44
CA SER A 37 5.37 17.18 -1.19
C SER A 37 4.25 16.61 -0.31
N GLY A 38 4.10 15.28 -0.30
CA GLY A 38 3.12 14.57 0.52
C GLY A 38 3.64 14.11 1.89
N ILE A 39 4.90 14.39 2.23
CA ILE A 39 5.57 13.91 3.44
C ILE A 39 5.85 15.07 4.39
N ARG A 40 5.47 14.90 5.66
CA ARG A 40 5.93 15.75 6.77
C ARG A 40 6.56 14.87 7.85
N GLN A 41 7.81 15.16 8.22
CA GLN A 41 8.51 14.49 9.32
C GLN A 41 8.79 15.42 10.49
N LEU A 42 8.57 14.94 11.70
CA LEU A 42 8.83 15.65 12.95
C LEU A 42 9.63 14.75 13.89
N ARG A 43 10.53 15.31 14.68
CA ARG A 43 11.13 14.62 15.83
C ARG A 43 10.41 15.09 17.08
N LEU A 44 9.53 14.25 17.59
CA LEU A 44 8.53 14.67 18.56
C LEU A 44 8.70 13.96 19.91
N PHE A 45 9.20 12.73 19.88
CA PHE A 45 9.38 11.90 21.08
C PHE A 45 10.85 11.90 21.50
N SER A 46 11.11 12.21 22.77
CA SER A 46 12.45 12.10 23.36
C SER A 46 12.85 10.64 23.55
N ALA A 47 14.13 10.39 23.85
CA ALA A 47 14.62 9.03 24.10
C ALA A 47 13.93 8.37 25.31
N GLU A 48 13.61 9.15 26.35
CA GLU A 48 12.91 8.68 27.55
C GLU A 48 11.44 8.36 27.27
N GLU A 49 10.76 9.18 26.48
CA GLU A 49 9.38 8.93 26.07
C GLU A 49 9.29 7.71 25.17
N CYS A 50 10.25 7.56 24.24
CA CYS A 50 10.37 6.36 23.43
C CYS A 50 10.55 5.12 24.31
N ALA A 51 11.42 5.16 25.31
CA ALA A 51 11.64 4.02 26.21
C ALA A 51 10.36 3.65 26.99
N LYS A 52 9.59 4.64 27.47
CA LYS A 52 8.30 4.40 28.13
C LYS A 52 7.28 3.75 27.19
N ILE A 53 7.21 4.20 25.94
CA ILE A 53 6.30 3.63 24.93
C ILE A 53 6.75 2.23 24.52
N GLU A 54 8.05 2.02 24.35
CA GLU A 54 8.65 0.72 23.99
C GLU A 54 8.33 -0.35 25.05
N ALA A 55 8.43 -0.02 26.34
CA ALA A 55 7.99 -0.92 27.41
C ALA A 55 6.51 -1.30 27.29
N ARG A 56 5.63 -0.38 26.86
CA ARG A 56 4.21 -0.68 26.60
C ARG A 56 4.01 -1.54 25.35
N ILE A 57 4.84 -1.38 24.33
CA ILE A 57 4.83 -2.27 23.15
C ILE A 57 5.25 -3.68 23.58
N GLU A 58 6.23 -3.84 24.46
CA GLU A 58 6.62 -5.14 25.01
C GLU A 58 5.50 -5.79 25.82
N ASP A 59 4.78 -5.01 26.64
CA ASP A 59 3.57 -5.48 27.33
C ASP A 59 2.53 -6.02 26.33
N VAL A 60 2.33 -5.32 25.20
CA VAL A 60 1.41 -5.77 24.13
C VAL A 60 1.87 -7.11 23.55
N VAL A 61 3.14 -7.24 23.19
CA VAL A 61 3.69 -8.49 22.64
C VAL A 61 3.54 -9.64 23.64
N SER A 62 3.87 -9.43 24.92
CA SER A 62 3.71 -10.45 25.97
C SER A 62 2.26 -10.90 26.12
N ARG A 63 1.30 -9.96 26.07
CA ARG A 63 -0.14 -10.28 26.15
C ARG A 63 -0.63 -11.02 24.92
N ALA A 64 -0.12 -10.69 23.74
CA ALA A 64 -0.42 -11.39 22.50
C ALA A 64 0.08 -12.84 22.56
N GLU A 65 1.31 -13.07 23.03
CA GLU A 65 1.89 -14.42 23.23
C GLU A 65 1.07 -15.27 24.20
N LYS A 66 0.56 -14.66 25.27
CA LYS A 66 -0.35 -15.30 26.24
C LYS A 66 -1.77 -15.53 25.71
N GLY A 67 -2.07 -15.13 24.47
CA GLY A 67 -3.39 -15.30 23.87
C GLY A 67 -4.50 -14.45 24.50
N LEU A 68 -4.14 -13.31 25.11
CA LEU A 68 -5.09 -12.46 25.85
C LEU A 68 -5.87 -11.48 24.95
N TYR A 69 -5.58 -11.46 23.65
CA TYR A 69 -6.29 -10.64 22.68
C TYR A 69 -7.28 -11.43 21.84
N LYS A 70 -8.27 -10.73 21.28
CA LYS A 70 -9.25 -11.32 20.36
C LYS A 70 -8.56 -11.80 19.09
N GLU A 71 -9.19 -12.74 18.39
CA GLU A 71 -8.67 -13.40 17.20
C GLU A 71 -8.15 -12.41 16.14
N HIS A 72 -8.90 -11.35 15.84
CA HIS A 72 -8.55 -10.37 14.79
C HIS A 72 -7.67 -9.22 15.29
N THR A 73 -7.22 -9.26 16.54
CA THR A 73 -6.26 -8.27 17.06
C THR A 73 -4.85 -8.59 16.62
N VAL A 74 -4.44 -9.86 16.57
CA VAL A 74 -3.03 -10.23 16.36
C VAL A 74 -2.88 -10.98 15.04
N ASP A 75 -2.13 -10.43 14.09
CA ASP A 75 -1.66 -11.14 12.91
C ASP A 75 -0.16 -11.43 13.03
N ARG A 76 0.20 -12.70 12.95
CA ARG A 76 1.60 -13.15 13.05
C ARG A 76 2.13 -13.55 11.68
N ALA A 77 3.23 -12.93 11.28
CA ALA A 77 4.05 -13.37 10.16
C ALA A 77 5.48 -13.67 10.65
N PRO A 78 6.29 -14.45 9.90
CA PRO A 78 7.57 -14.97 10.40
C PRO A 78 8.53 -13.92 10.97
N LEU A 79 8.59 -12.72 10.39
CA LEU A 79 9.49 -11.64 10.81
C LEU A 79 8.75 -10.34 11.12
N ARG A 80 7.42 -10.39 11.20
CA ARG A 80 6.59 -9.22 11.48
C ARG A 80 5.29 -9.62 12.14
N ASN A 81 5.03 -9.07 13.32
CA ASN A 81 3.72 -9.14 13.94
C ASN A 81 2.98 -7.82 13.72
N LYS A 82 1.65 -7.91 13.62
CA LYS A 82 0.75 -6.76 13.45
C LYS A 82 -0.40 -6.85 14.44
N ASP A 83 -0.45 -5.90 15.35
CA ASP A 83 -1.50 -5.79 16.36
C ASP A 83 -2.47 -4.66 16.01
N PHE A 84 -3.75 -4.99 15.86
CA PHE A 84 -4.84 -4.08 15.50
C PHE A 84 -5.66 -3.66 16.72
N PHE A 85 -5.74 -2.35 16.94
CA PHE A 85 -6.57 -1.76 17.97
C PHE A 85 -7.52 -0.71 17.40
N GLY A 86 -8.73 -0.64 17.98
CA GLY A 86 -9.85 0.13 17.46
C GLY A 86 -10.46 -0.59 16.25
N GLU A 87 -9.98 -0.25 15.06
CA GLU A 87 -10.46 -0.82 13.80
C GLU A 87 -9.36 -1.64 13.10
N GLY A 88 -9.71 -2.87 12.72
CA GLY A 88 -8.88 -3.76 11.91
C GLY A 88 -9.55 -4.09 10.57
N TYR A 89 -8.77 -4.59 9.61
CA TYR A 89 -9.24 -4.91 8.27
C TYR A 89 -8.59 -6.19 7.73
N THR A 90 -9.26 -6.80 6.76
CA THR A 90 -8.73 -7.95 6.02
C THR A 90 -7.67 -7.52 5.02
N TYR A 91 -6.65 -8.35 4.85
CA TYR A 91 -5.62 -8.16 3.82
C TYR A 91 -5.00 -9.49 3.40
N GLY A 92 -4.29 -9.45 2.28
CA GLY A 92 -3.55 -10.59 1.76
C GLY A 92 -4.41 -11.85 1.58
N SER A 93 -4.04 -12.93 2.27
CA SER A 93 -4.75 -14.22 2.20
C SER A 93 -6.15 -14.19 2.80
N GLN A 94 -6.50 -13.18 3.60
CA GLN A 94 -7.80 -13.03 4.25
C GLN A 94 -8.87 -12.45 3.32
N LEU A 95 -8.47 -11.98 2.12
CA LEU A 95 -9.39 -11.39 1.15
C LEU A 95 -10.25 -12.47 0.47
N GLN A 96 -11.57 -12.30 0.48
CA GLN A 96 -12.50 -13.20 -0.23
C GLN A 96 -12.27 -13.17 -1.75
N ARG A 97 -11.95 -12.00 -2.29
CA ARG A 97 -11.56 -11.79 -3.68
C ARG A 97 -10.23 -11.06 -3.69
N ARG A 98 -9.29 -11.54 -4.51
CA ARG A 98 -7.97 -10.90 -4.65
C ARG A 98 -8.08 -9.62 -5.46
N GLY A 99 -7.23 -8.66 -5.14
CA GLY A 99 -7.09 -7.39 -5.86
C GLY A 99 -7.27 -6.18 -4.94
N PRO A 100 -6.74 -5.02 -5.34
CA PRO A 100 -6.88 -3.78 -4.58
C PRO A 100 -8.37 -3.41 -4.46
N GLY A 101 -8.76 -2.83 -3.32
CA GLY A 101 -10.15 -2.40 -3.09
C GLY A 101 -11.04 -3.49 -2.48
N GLN A 102 -10.51 -4.69 -2.24
CA GLN A 102 -11.26 -5.82 -1.67
C GLN A 102 -11.09 -5.95 -0.16
N GLU A 103 -10.21 -5.15 0.44
CA GLU A 103 -10.06 -5.02 1.89
C GLU A 103 -11.39 -4.60 2.52
N ARG A 104 -11.71 -5.18 3.67
CA ARG A 104 -12.92 -4.89 4.44
C ARG A 104 -12.56 -4.70 5.90
N LEU A 105 -13.20 -3.76 6.57
CA LEU A 105 -13.12 -3.67 8.02
C LEU A 105 -13.73 -4.94 8.65
N TYR A 106 -13.18 -5.39 9.77
CA TYR A 106 -13.82 -6.43 10.58
C TYR A 106 -15.15 -5.93 11.15
N PRO A 107 -16.09 -6.80 11.57
CA PRO A 107 -17.30 -6.37 12.24
C PRO A 107 -17.00 -5.48 13.46
N ARG A 108 -17.89 -4.54 13.77
CA ARG A 108 -17.72 -3.67 14.95
C ARG A 108 -17.59 -4.51 16.21
N GLY A 109 -16.64 -4.17 17.07
CA GLY A 109 -16.36 -4.93 18.29
C GLY A 109 -15.55 -6.23 18.09
N GLY A 110 -15.19 -6.58 16.85
CA GLY A 110 -14.34 -7.74 16.55
C GLY A 110 -12.89 -7.57 17.02
N GLY A 111 -12.40 -6.32 17.15
CA GLY A 111 -11.07 -5.98 17.63
C GLY A 111 -11.01 -5.63 19.12
N ALA A 112 -9.77 -5.46 19.61
CA ALA A 112 -9.49 -4.85 20.90
C ALA A 112 -9.60 -3.32 20.78
N ALA A 113 -10.01 -2.64 21.85
CA ALA A 113 -10.01 -1.18 21.88
C ALA A 113 -8.57 -0.63 21.85
N ILE A 114 -8.41 0.63 21.44
CA ILE A 114 -7.12 1.33 21.52
C ILE A 114 -6.69 1.39 23.01
N PRO A 115 -5.50 0.88 23.37
CA PRO A 115 -5.02 0.94 24.75
C PRO A 115 -4.91 2.39 25.23
N GLU A 116 -5.28 2.64 26.49
CA GLU A 116 -5.24 3.98 27.10
C GLU A 116 -3.86 4.64 26.98
N TRP A 117 -2.78 3.88 27.15
CA TRP A 117 -1.42 4.40 26.98
C TRP A 117 -1.15 4.94 25.56
N VAL A 118 -1.79 4.39 24.52
CA VAL A 118 -1.65 4.92 23.15
C VAL A 118 -2.31 6.30 23.05
N HIS A 119 -3.47 6.47 23.70
CA HIS A 119 -4.11 7.77 23.81
C HIS A 119 -3.21 8.77 24.57
N ASP A 120 -2.77 8.39 25.76
CA ASP A 120 -2.09 9.30 26.68
C ASP A 120 -0.66 9.66 26.27
N LEU A 121 0.10 8.68 25.76
CA LEU A 121 1.51 8.84 25.47
C LEU A 121 1.76 9.23 24.01
N VAL A 122 0.90 8.82 23.06
CA VAL A 122 1.14 9.00 21.62
C VAL A 122 0.14 9.98 21.00
N ILE A 123 -1.15 9.67 21.02
CA ILE A 123 -2.19 10.45 20.31
C ILE A 123 -2.27 11.86 20.89
N ARG A 124 -2.35 11.99 22.22
CA ARG A 124 -2.43 13.29 22.90
C ARG A 124 -1.25 14.20 22.51
N LYS A 125 -0.03 13.67 22.49
CA LYS A 125 1.16 14.44 22.10
C LYS A 125 1.09 14.92 20.65
N LEU A 126 0.57 14.08 19.74
CA LEU A 126 0.35 14.46 18.34
C LEU A 126 -0.71 15.55 18.19
N VAL A 127 -1.78 15.50 18.99
CA VAL A 127 -2.84 16.53 19.01
C VAL A 127 -2.31 17.86 19.57
N GLU A 128 -1.61 17.82 20.72
CA GLU A 128 -0.98 18.99 21.34
C GLU A 128 -0.05 19.74 20.37
N HIS A 129 0.68 18.99 19.53
CA HIS A 129 1.60 19.54 18.52
C HIS A 129 0.92 19.80 17.16
N ARG A 130 -0.42 19.74 17.09
CA ARG A 130 -1.23 20.01 15.89
C ARG A 130 -0.82 19.16 14.68
N VAL A 131 -0.37 17.93 14.93
CA VAL A 131 -0.09 16.97 13.87
C VAL A 131 -1.39 16.48 13.25
N ILE A 132 -2.39 16.23 14.10
CA ILE A 132 -3.75 15.77 13.78
C ILE A 132 -4.75 16.39 14.76
N PRO A 133 -6.04 16.53 14.40
CA PRO A 133 -7.05 17.05 15.32
C PRO A 133 -7.46 16.00 16.37
N GLU A 134 -7.97 16.49 17.50
CA GLU A 134 -8.58 15.64 18.53
C GLU A 134 -9.72 14.80 17.94
N GLY A 135 -9.86 13.55 18.40
CA GLY A 135 -10.87 12.62 17.89
C GLY A 135 -10.63 12.10 16.46
N PHE A 136 -9.52 12.43 15.80
CA PHE A 136 -9.21 11.90 14.47
C PHE A 136 -8.95 10.39 14.49
N VAL A 137 -8.12 9.91 15.43
CA VAL A 137 -7.65 8.53 15.43
C VAL A 137 -8.72 7.58 15.95
N ASN A 138 -9.10 6.59 15.14
CA ASN A 138 -9.94 5.46 15.56
C ASN A 138 -9.35 4.09 15.20
N SER A 139 -8.19 4.07 14.56
CA SER A 139 -7.41 2.86 14.26
C SER A 139 -5.96 3.08 14.67
N ALA A 140 -5.46 2.22 15.55
CA ALA A 140 -4.06 2.16 15.94
C ALA A 140 -3.51 0.77 15.63
N VAL A 141 -2.43 0.71 14.85
CA VAL A 141 -1.80 -0.55 14.47
C VAL A 141 -0.35 -0.54 14.88
N ILE A 142 0.08 -1.57 15.61
CA ILE A 142 1.48 -1.75 15.97
C ILE A 142 2.06 -2.82 15.05
N ASN A 143 3.06 -2.45 14.25
CA ASN A 143 3.85 -3.43 13.52
C ASN A 143 5.18 -3.60 14.25
N ASP A 144 5.47 -4.82 14.72
CA ASP A 144 6.75 -5.18 15.36
C ASP A 144 7.56 -6.07 14.39
N TYR A 145 8.75 -5.61 14.02
CA TYR A 145 9.63 -6.22 13.04
C TYR A 145 10.84 -6.83 13.72
N GLN A 146 11.14 -8.07 13.36
CA GLN A 146 12.41 -8.72 13.66
C GLN A 146 13.49 -8.32 12.64
N PRO A 147 14.80 -8.51 12.94
CA PRO A 147 15.86 -8.29 11.96
C PRO A 147 15.59 -9.02 10.63
N GLY A 148 15.78 -8.32 9.51
CA GLY A 148 15.43 -8.82 8.16
C GLY A 148 13.93 -8.79 7.84
N GLY A 149 13.08 -8.35 8.77
CA GLY A 149 11.66 -8.12 8.54
C GLY A 149 11.42 -7.06 7.47
N CYS A 150 10.28 -7.16 6.79
CA CYS A 150 9.94 -6.24 5.71
C CYS A 150 8.42 -6.06 5.57
N ILE A 151 8.03 -5.07 4.77
CA ILE A 151 6.69 -4.95 4.23
C ILE A 151 6.80 -4.72 2.73
N VAL A 152 6.09 -5.54 1.96
CA VAL A 152 6.04 -5.44 0.50
C VAL A 152 5.40 -4.11 0.09
N SER A 153 5.75 -3.64 -1.10
CA SER A 153 5.17 -2.45 -1.74
C SER A 153 3.64 -2.49 -1.69
N HIS A 154 3.03 -1.45 -1.12
CA HIS A 154 1.58 -1.30 -1.07
C HIS A 154 1.20 0.17 -0.94
N VAL A 155 -0.09 0.46 -1.17
CA VAL A 155 -0.74 1.72 -0.82
C VAL A 155 -1.70 1.44 0.33
N ASP A 156 -1.74 2.31 1.34
CA ASP A 156 -2.73 2.18 2.40
C ASP A 156 -4.15 2.27 1.81
N PRO A 157 -5.05 1.30 2.11
CA PRO A 157 -6.33 1.18 1.42
C PRO A 157 -7.16 2.46 1.44
N ILE A 158 -7.28 3.12 0.27
CA ILE A 158 -7.93 4.43 0.13
C ILE A 158 -9.41 4.40 0.44
N HIS A 159 -10.07 3.28 0.16
CA HIS A 159 -11.48 3.05 0.48
C HIS A 159 -11.72 2.70 1.96
N ILE A 160 -10.66 2.52 2.76
CA ILE A 160 -10.78 2.23 4.20
C ILE A 160 -10.37 3.42 5.05
N PHE A 161 -9.27 4.09 4.71
CA PHE A 161 -8.66 5.10 5.58
C PHE A 161 -8.72 6.51 4.99
N GLU A 162 -9.14 7.46 5.81
CA GLU A 162 -8.93 8.88 5.55
C GLU A 162 -7.44 9.24 5.61
N ARG A 163 -7.09 10.39 5.05
CA ARG A 163 -5.75 10.99 5.16
C ARG A 163 -5.78 12.15 6.17
N PRO A 164 -4.65 12.48 6.82
CA PRO A 164 -3.33 11.88 6.65
C PRO A 164 -3.16 10.54 7.39
N ILE A 165 -2.12 9.81 7.00
CA ILE A 165 -1.66 8.61 7.69
C ILE A 165 -0.47 8.98 8.55
N VAL A 166 -0.55 8.73 9.86
CA VAL A 166 0.51 9.08 10.80
C VAL A 166 1.19 7.82 11.29
N SER A 167 2.52 7.83 11.31
CA SER A 167 3.33 6.74 11.84
C SER A 167 4.40 7.27 12.80
N VAL A 168 4.64 6.55 13.89
CA VAL A 168 5.69 6.87 14.88
C VAL A 168 6.60 5.66 15.06
N SER A 169 7.90 5.85 14.87
CA SER A 169 8.89 4.76 14.89
C SER A 169 9.55 4.59 16.25
N PHE A 170 9.81 3.34 16.66
CA PHE A 170 10.38 2.95 17.95
C PHE A 170 11.44 1.84 17.82
N PHE A 171 12.19 1.62 18.89
CA PHE A 171 13.34 0.73 19.06
C PHE A 171 14.58 1.13 18.26
N SER A 172 14.46 1.29 16.94
CA SER A 172 15.62 1.53 16.07
C SER A 172 15.32 2.41 14.86
N ASP A 173 16.40 2.93 14.28
CA ASP A 173 16.37 3.69 13.04
C ASP A 173 16.20 2.74 11.84
N SER A 174 15.46 3.19 10.82
CA SER A 174 15.28 2.45 9.56
C SER A 174 14.94 3.40 8.41
N ALA A 175 14.37 2.88 7.33
CA ALA A 175 13.93 3.64 6.17
C ALA A 175 12.58 3.17 5.64
N LEU A 176 11.75 4.14 5.28
CA LEU A 176 10.55 3.94 4.49
C LEU A 176 10.89 4.27 3.04
N CYS A 177 10.71 3.30 2.15
CA CYS A 177 11.02 3.45 0.73
C CYS A 177 9.73 3.65 -0.07
N PHE A 178 9.77 4.49 -1.10
CA PHE A 178 8.65 4.74 -2.01
C PHE A 178 9.00 4.30 -3.43
N GLY A 179 8.02 3.74 -4.16
CA GLY A 179 8.17 3.35 -5.56
C GLY A 179 8.97 2.06 -5.79
N CYS A 180 9.24 1.27 -4.75
CA CYS A 180 9.96 0.01 -4.91
C CYS A 180 9.11 -1.06 -5.60
N LYS A 181 9.74 -1.80 -6.51
CA LYS A 181 9.20 -3.03 -7.12
C LYS A 181 9.84 -4.24 -6.45
N PHE A 182 9.02 -5.17 -5.99
CA PHE A 182 9.47 -6.45 -5.44
C PHE A 182 9.47 -7.51 -6.52
N GLN A 183 10.60 -8.20 -6.67
CA GLN A 183 10.70 -9.42 -7.43
C GLN A 183 10.83 -10.58 -6.45
N PHE A 184 10.13 -11.67 -6.74
CA PHE A 184 10.10 -12.84 -5.88
C PHE A 184 10.77 -14.01 -6.60
N LYS A 185 11.56 -14.81 -5.85
CA LYS A 185 12.40 -15.93 -6.33
C LYS A 185 13.68 -15.53 -7.08
N PRO A 186 14.74 -15.04 -6.40
CA PRO A 186 14.82 -14.69 -4.97
C PRO A 186 14.15 -13.33 -4.68
N ILE A 187 13.96 -12.99 -3.40
CA ILE A 187 13.44 -11.67 -3.04
C ILE A 187 14.48 -10.62 -3.46
N ARG A 188 14.12 -9.77 -4.41
CA ARG A 188 14.90 -8.59 -4.81
C ARG A 188 13.98 -7.38 -4.75
N VAL A 189 14.56 -6.24 -4.41
CA VAL A 189 13.84 -4.97 -4.35
C VAL A 189 14.57 -3.99 -5.25
N SER A 190 13.82 -3.30 -6.12
CA SER A 190 14.39 -2.22 -6.94
C SER A 190 14.88 -1.07 -6.09
N GLU A 191 15.65 -0.18 -6.70
CA GLU A 191 15.92 1.12 -6.09
C GLU A 191 14.60 1.89 -5.88
N PRO A 192 14.47 2.60 -4.75
CA PRO A 192 13.31 3.42 -4.47
C PRO A 192 13.39 4.75 -5.22
N VAL A 193 12.23 5.27 -5.63
CA VAL A 193 12.08 6.67 -6.06
C VAL A 193 12.45 7.63 -4.92
N LEU A 194 12.10 7.27 -3.68
CA LEU A 194 12.50 8.02 -2.50
C LEU A 194 12.87 7.08 -1.35
N PHE A 195 14.06 7.27 -0.80
CA PHE A 195 14.49 6.68 0.47
C PHE A 195 14.27 7.70 1.60
N LEU A 196 13.34 7.41 2.52
CA LEU A 196 13.02 8.28 3.65
C LEU A 196 13.55 7.68 4.97
N PRO A 197 14.59 8.25 5.59
CA PRO A 197 15.04 7.83 6.91
C PRO A 197 13.93 8.02 7.96
N VAL A 198 13.60 6.97 8.70
CA VAL A 198 12.61 6.99 9.80
C VAL A 198 13.30 6.59 11.10
N LYS A 199 13.69 7.61 11.87
CA LYS A 199 14.45 7.43 13.11
C LYS A 199 13.56 7.06 14.29
N ARG A 200 14.14 6.47 15.33
CA ARG A 200 13.47 6.28 16.63
C ARG A 200 12.92 7.61 17.14
N GLY A 201 11.65 7.63 17.55
CA GLY A 201 10.92 8.81 18.02
C GLY A 201 10.48 9.79 16.93
N SER A 202 10.77 9.49 15.65
CA SER A 202 10.29 10.30 14.54
C SER A 202 8.83 10.00 14.20
N VAL A 203 8.10 11.06 13.88
CA VAL A 203 6.73 11.04 13.38
C VAL A 203 6.78 11.30 11.89
N THR A 204 6.19 10.42 11.10
CA THR A 204 6.03 10.59 9.65
C THR A 204 4.55 10.68 9.30
N VAL A 205 4.17 11.74 8.61
CA VAL A 205 2.81 12.03 8.16
C VAL A 205 2.79 11.92 6.64
N LEU A 206 1.93 11.05 6.11
CA LEU A 206 1.75 10.85 4.67
C LEU A 206 0.39 11.40 4.22
N SER A 207 0.39 12.13 3.11
CA SER A 207 -0.79 12.74 2.49
C SER A 207 -0.55 12.95 0.99
N GLY A 208 -1.61 13.21 0.23
CA GLY A 208 -1.53 13.50 -1.20
C GLY A 208 -0.74 12.43 -1.97
N TYR A 209 0.16 12.85 -2.85
CA TYR A 209 0.91 11.94 -3.73
C TYR A 209 1.59 10.79 -2.97
N ALA A 210 2.20 11.06 -1.80
CA ALA A 210 2.91 10.05 -1.02
C ALA A 210 1.99 8.98 -0.39
N ALA A 211 0.71 9.30 -0.18
CA ALA A 211 -0.26 8.38 0.41
C ALA A 211 -1.15 7.70 -0.65
N ASP A 212 -1.28 8.29 -1.83
CA ASP A 212 -2.34 7.94 -2.79
C ASP A 212 -1.80 7.44 -4.14
N GLU A 213 -0.71 8.03 -4.62
CA GLU A 213 -0.27 7.84 -6.02
C GLU A 213 0.98 6.95 -6.15
N ILE A 214 1.67 6.69 -5.04
CA ILE A 214 2.87 5.84 -5.03
C ILE A 214 2.81 4.80 -3.92
N THR A 215 3.34 3.62 -4.19
CA THR A 215 3.50 2.58 -3.18
C THR A 215 4.65 2.89 -2.23
N HIS A 216 4.55 2.37 -1.01
CA HIS A 216 5.66 2.39 -0.05
C HIS A 216 5.94 1.00 0.51
N CYS A 217 7.17 0.81 0.99
CA CYS A 217 7.64 -0.45 1.54
C CYS A 217 8.75 -0.25 2.57
N ILE A 218 9.09 -1.32 3.28
CA ILE A 218 10.34 -1.40 4.07
C ILE A 218 11.11 -2.60 3.52
N ARG A 219 12.38 -2.38 3.16
CA ARG A 219 13.21 -3.45 2.59
C ARG A 219 13.87 -4.25 3.72
N PRO A 220 14.12 -5.57 3.54
CA PRO A 220 14.76 -6.39 4.56
C PRO A 220 16.11 -5.82 5.05
N GLN A 221 16.92 -5.24 4.15
CA GLN A 221 18.22 -4.67 4.52
C GLN A 221 18.14 -3.41 5.38
N ASP A 222 16.98 -2.76 5.44
CA ASP A 222 16.77 -1.54 6.21
C ASP A 222 16.31 -1.84 7.65
N ILE A 223 16.02 -3.11 7.99
CA ILE A 223 15.67 -3.57 9.35
C ILE A 223 16.81 -4.44 9.87
N LYS A 224 17.83 -3.80 10.45
CA LYS A 224 19.04 -4.47 10.95
C LYS A 224 18.89 -5.01 12.37
N GLU A 225 18.02 -4.38 13.14
CA GLU A 225 17.70 -4.72 14.52
C GLU A 225 16.17 -4.62 14.73
N ARG A 226 15.67 -5.00 15.91
CA ARG A 226 14.23 -4.93 16.19
C ARG A 226 13.71 -3.52 15.97
N ARG A 227 12.58 -3.39 15.28
CA ARG A 227 11.92 -2.11 15.02
C ARG A 227 10.43 -2.24 15.23
N ALA A 228 9.81 -1.26 15.89
CA ALA A 228 8.37 -1.15 15.91
C ALA A 228 7.90 0.17 15.29
N VAL A 229 6.67 0.18 14.80
CA VAL A 229 5.99 1.40 14.37
C VAL A 229 4.53 1.35 14.79
N ILE A 230 4.06 2.46 15.37
CA ILE A 230 2.64 2.67 15.64
C ILE A 230 2.06 3.50 14.50
N ILE A 231 1.06 2.97 13.81
CA ILE A 231 0.36 3.60 12.70
C ILE A 231 -1.01 4.04 13.19
N LEU A 232 -1.29 5.34 13.11
CA LEU A 232 -2.50 5.99 13.60
C LEU A 232 -3.28 6.53 12.41
N ARG A 233 -4.53 6.10 12.28
CA ARG A 233 -5.40 6.41 11.13
C ARG A 233 -6.83 6.65 11.59
N LYS A 234 -7.59 7.23 10.68
CA LYS A 234 -9.05 7.35 10.75
C LYS A 234 -9.68 6.49 9.66
N THR A 235 -10.59 5.61 10.02
CA THR A 235 -11.40 4.89 9.03
C THR A 235 -12.47 5.81 8.45
N ARG A 236 -12.77 5.63 7.16
CA ARG A 236 -13.86 6.35 6.51
C ARG A 236 -15.21 5.86 7.03
N LEU A 237 -16.20 6.75 7.02
CA LEU A 237 -17.57 6.42 7.42
C LEU A 237 -18.22 5.39 6.49
N ASP A 238 -17.88 5.44 5.20
CA ASP A 238 -18.36 4.56 4.13
C ASP A 238 -17.44 3.34 3.91
N ALA A 239 -16.44 3.12 4.75
CA ALA A 239 -15.50 2.03 4.60
C ALA A 239 -16.24 0.67 4.65
N PRO A 240 -16.09 -0.19 3.62
CA PRO A 240 -16.85 -1.42 3.55
C PRO A 240 -16.42 -2.39 4.65
N ARG A 241 -17.40 -3.03 5.30
CA ARG A 241 -17.20 -3.91 6.46
C ARG A 241 -17.66 -5.32 6.13
N LEU A 242 -17.04 -6.31 6.78
CA LEU A 242 -17.57 -7.67 6.78
C LEU A 242 -18.89 -7.70 7.55
N GLU A 243 -19.88 -8.38 6.97
CA GLU A 243 -21.15 -8.63 7.63
C GLU A 243 -20.94 -9.50 8.88
N THR A 244 -21.53 -9.11 9.99
CA THR A 244 -21.67 -10.02 11.13
C THR A 244 -22.57 -11.15 10.67
N LYS A 245 -22.11 -12.41 10.72
CA LYS A 245 -23.03 -13.54 10.56
C LYS A 245 -24.05 -13.47 11.69
N SER A 246 -25.19 -12.85 11.45
CA SER A 246 -26.31 -12.88 12.37
C SER A 246 -26.71 -14.34 12.54
N LEU A 247 -26.53 -14.90 13.73
CA LEU A 247 -27.14 -16.16 14.15
C LEU A 247 -28.66 -16.01 14.36
N SER A 248 -29.33 -15.23 13.50
CA SER A 248 -30.78 -15.02 13.50
C SER A 248 -31.36 -15.45 12.15
N SER A 249 -31.21 -16.74 11.83
CA SER A 249 -32.03 -17.40 10.82
C SER A 249 -32.65 -18.65 11.43
N SER A 250 -33.49 -18.43 12.42
CA SER A 250 -34.48 -19.40 12.90
C SER A 250 -35.78 -18.67 13.24
N VAL A 251 -36.28 -17.89 12.28
CA VAL A 251 -37.71 -17.57 12.21
C VAL A 251 -38.16 -18.04 10.84
N LEU A 252 -38.59 -19.31 10.79
CA LEU A 252 -39.36 -19.83 9.65
C LEU A 252 -40.77 -19.22 9.71
N PRO A 253 -41.37 -18.80 8.58
CA PRO A 253 -42.78 -18.45 8.54
C PRO A 253 -43.64 -19.72 8.69
N PRO A 254 -44.84 -19.63 9.28
CA PRO A 254 -45.69 -20.78 9.51
C PRO A 254 -46.40 -21.20 8.21
N GLY A 255 -46.42 -22.51 7.96
CA GLY A 255 -47.34 -23.12 7.00
C GLY A 255 -46.64 -23.78 5.82
N TYR A 256 -46.41 -25.09 5.93
CA TYR A 256 -47.04 -26.09 5.06
C TYR A 256 -46.71 -27.47 5.65
N ASN A 257 -47.72 -28.08 6.28
CA ASN A 257 -47.67 -29.49 6.62
C ASN A 257 -47.74 -30.29 5.32
N SER A 258 -46.78 -31.19 5.12
CA SER A 258 -47.05 -32.43 4.41
C SER A 258 -46.17 -33.52 5.00
N ASP A 259 -46.84 -34.46 5.64
CA ASP A 259 -46.35 -35.78 5.99
C ASP A 259 -45.56 -36.43 4.86
N ARG A 260 -44.40 -37.00 5.20
CA ARG A 260 -43.95 -38.29 4.69
C ARG A 260 -42.87 -38.87 5.60
N LEU A 261 -43.16 -40.10 5.99
CA LEU A 261 -42.52 -40.91 7.02
C LEU A 261 -41.08 -41.35 6.66
N SER A 262 -40.34 -41.59 7.74
CA SER A 262 -39.36 -42.69 7.92
C SER A 262 -37.97 -42.53 7.31
N GLY A 263 -36.94 -42.53 8.17
CA GLY A 263 -35.59 -42.87 7.75
C GLY A 263 -34.45 -42.45 8.68
N SER A 264 -34.28 -43.18 9.78
CA SER A 264 -33.00 -43.45 10.47
C SER A 264 -32.09 -42.28 10.88
N ASN A 265 -32.08 -42.00 12.19
CA ASN A 265 -30.92 -41.47 12.91
C ASN A 265 -29.66 -42.26 12.54
N ARG A 266 -28.61 -41.56 12.09
CA ARG A 266 -27.23 -42.04 12.17
C ARG A 266 -26.29 -40.84 12.28
N ASP A 267 -25.87 -40.60 13.51
CA ASP A 267 -24.73 -39.75 13.86
C ASP A 267 -23.50 -40.15 13.04
N GLN A 268 -23.00 -39.25 12.20
CA GLN A 268 -21.69 -39.40 11.57
C GLN A 268 -20.61 -39.02 12.58
N ILE A 269 -20.15 -40.02 13.33
CA ILE A 269 -18.89 -39.98 14.08
C ILE A 269 -17.75 -39.77 13.07
N LEU A 270 -17.18 -38.57 13.03
CA LEU A 270 -15.98 -38.26 12.25
C LEU A 270 -14.77 -38.96 12.88
N LYS A 271 -14.28 -40.02 12.22
CA LYS A 271 -13.04 -40.70 12.58
C LYS A 271 -11.82 -39.78 12.34
N PRO A 272 -10.83 -39.75 13.23
CA PRO A 272 -9.62 -38.94 13.07
C PRO A 272 -8.73 -39.53 11.96
N LYS A 273 -8.49 -38.77 10.88
CA LYS A 273 -7.48 -39.12 9.88
C LYS A 273 -6.08 -38.87 10.46
N ARG A 274 -5.46 -39.94 10.97
CA ARG A 274 -3.99 -40.03 11.12
C ARG A 274 -3.37 -40.07 9.71
N SER A 275 -2.76 -38.99 9.26
CA SER A 275 -1.80 -39.04 8.14
C SER A 275 -0.38 -39.03 8.70
N HIS A 276 0.22 -40.22 8.79
CA HIS A 276 1.66 -40.37 8.93
C HIS A 276 2.31 -40.02 7.59
N ARG A 277 2.67 -38.75 7.39
CA ARG A 277 3.75 -38.38 6.46
C ARG A 277 4.88 -37.86 7.30
N LYS A 278 6.02 -38.57 7.29
CA LYS A 278 7.26 -38.08 7.91
C LYS A 278 7.57 -36.72 7.31
N ALA A 279 7.77 -35.72 8.17
CA ALA A 279 8.15 -34.39 7.76
C ALA A 279 9.54 -34.46 7.12
N ASP A 280 9.66 -33.88 5.93
CA ASP A 280 10.92 -33.66 5.25
C ASP A 280 11.76 -32.68 6.11
N PRO A 281 12.93 -33.08 6.61
CA PRO A 281 13.72 -32.27 7.55
C PRO A 281 14.20 -30.94 6.93
N ASP A 282 14.13 -30.79 5.60
CA ASP A 282 14.56 -29.58 4.90
C ASP A 282 13.39 -28.64 4.50
N ALA A 283 12.15 -28.99 4.86
CA ALA A 283 10.97 -28.18 4.59
C ALA A 283 10.93 -26.86 5.40
N ALA A 284 11.75 -26.73 6.45
CA ALA A 284 11.88 -25.52 7.26
C ALA A 284 12.76 -24.45 6.62
N HIS A 285 13.65 -24.81 5.68
CA HIS A 285 14.57 -23.88 5.01
C HIS A 285 14.07 -23.37 3.66
N ARG A 286 12.91 -23.83 3.18
CA ARG A 286 12.33 -23.33 1.94
C ARG A 286 11.44 -22.11 2.24
N PRO A 287 11.78 -20.90 1.73
CA PRO A 287 10.90 -19.75 1.88
C PRO A 287 9.56 -20.06 1.18
N ARG A 288 8.51 -20.23 1.97
CA ARG A 288 7.12 -20.32 1.46
C ARG A 288 6.70 -18.93 1.02
N ILE A 289 7.05 -18.63 -0.22
CA ILE A 289 6.59 -17.45 -0.95
C ILE A 289 5.06 -17.47 -1.01
N LEU A 290 4.44 -16.40 -0.53
CA LEU A 290 3.01 -16.18 -0.59
C LEU A 290 2.59 -16.16 -2.06
N GLU A 291 1.53 -16.89 -2.41
CA GLU A 291 1.02 -16.93 -3.79
C GLU A 291 0.51 -15.59 -4.34
N MET A 292 0.44 -14.55 -3.51
CA MET A 292 0.17 -13.16 -3.92
C MET A 292 1.26 -12.63 -4.87
N ASP A 293 2.48 -13.13 -4.71
CA ASP A 293 3.69 -12.68 -5.41
C ASP A 293 3.73 -13.01 -6.91
N LYS A 294 2.81 -13.87 -7.39
CA LYS A 294 2.78 -14.33 -8.79
C LYS A 294 1.92 -13.46 -9.72
N GLU A 295 0.83 -12.89 -9.22
CA GLU A 295 -0.22 -12.28 -10.07
C GLU A 295 -0.06 -10.76 -10.19
N GLU A 296 0.32 -10.08 -9.10
CA GLU A 296 0.59 -8.63 -9.11
C GLU A 296 1.79 -8.30 -10.02
N ASN A 297 2.79 -9.20 -10.04
CA ASN A 297 3.96 -9.11 -10.91
C ASN A 297 3.68 -9.41 -12.39
N ARG A 298 2.57 -10.08 -12.73
CA ARG A 298 2.15 -10.24 -14.14
C ARG A 298 1.49 -8.97 -14.67
N ARG A 299 0.83 -8.19 -13.81
CA ARG A 299 0.11 -6.97 -14.21
C ARG A 299 1.01 -5.74 -14.27
N SER A 300 2.07 -5.68 -13.46
CA SER A 300 3.05 -4.59 -13.48
C SER A 300 3.96 -4.57 -14.72
N VAL A 301 3.92 -5.62 -15.56
CA VAL A 301 4.71 -5.75 -16.80
C VAL A 301 3.98 -5.18 -18.03
N LEU A 302 2.71 -4.76 -17.90
CA LEU A 302 1.98 -4.12 -18.99
C LEU A 302 2.08 -2.59 -18.92
N LEU A 303 3.04 -2.03 -19.67
CA LEU A 303 3.11 -0.60 -19.99
C LEU A 303 1.80 -0.10 -20.64
N PRO A 304 1.45 1.20 -20.50
CA PRO A 304 0.30 1.76 -21.19
C PRO A 304 0.53 1.72 -22.72
N LYS A 305 -0.35 1.02 -23.45
CA LYS A 305 -0.34 1.07 -24.92
C LYS A 305 -0.72 2.46 -25.39
N HIS A 306 0.14 3.01 -26.25
CA HIS A 306 -0.06 4.21 -27.05
C HIS A 306 -1.48 4.37 -27.60
N ARG A 307 -1.99 5.60 -27.53
CA ARG A 307 -3.18 6.12 -28.23
C ARG A 307 -3.26 5.54 -29.66
N ARG A 308 -4.28 4.71 -29.93
CA ARG A 308 -4.78 4.53 -31.29
C ARG A 308 -5.86 5.57 -31.56
N ARG A 309 -5.59 6.45 -32.53
CA ARG A 309 -6.61 7.25 -33.22
C ARG A 309 -7.66 6.28 -33.78
N SER A 310 -8.91 6.46 -33.38
CA SER A 310 -10.07 5.91 -34.10
C SER A 310 -10.83 7.07 -34.73
N ASN A 311 -10.76 7.17 -36.06
CA ASN A 311 -11.76 7.87 -36.84
C ASN A 311 -13.08 7.12 -36.67
N PHE A 312 -14.12 7.79 -36.17
CA PHE A 312 -15.48 7.45 -36.57
C PHE A 312 -16.37 8.69 -36.52
N SER A 313 -17.00 8.91 -37.66
CA SER A 313 -17.97 9.94 -38.00
C SER A 313 -19.38 9.43 -37.70
N SER A 314 -20.25 10.27 -37.14
CA SER A 314 -21.70 10.38 -37.44
C SER A 314 -22.29 11.42 -36.47
N GLU A 315 -22.58 12.61 -36.97
CA GLU A 315 -23.93 13.07 -37.35
C GLU A 315 -24.71 13.65 -36.15
N ASN A 316 -24.57 14.97 -35.97
CA ASN A 316 -25.53 15.79 -35.27
C ASN A 316 -26.61 16.25 -36.26
N TYR A 317 -27.87 15.97 -35.95
CA TYR A 317 -29.03 16.61 -36.57
C TYR A 317 -29.57 17.69 -35.62
N TRP A 318 -30.21 18.69 -36.23
CA TRP A 318 -31.06 19.75 -35.67
C TRP A 318 -30.53 21.20 -35.70
N ARG A 319 -30.85 21.83 -36.85
CA ARG A 319 -31.57 23.11 -37.06
C ARG A 319 -30.87 24.44 -36.74
N ARG A 320 -30.62 25.20 -37.83
CA ARG A 320 -31.28 26.47 -38.26
C ARG A 320 -30.58 27.71 -37.66
N SER A 321 -30.33 28.81 -38.36
CA SER A 321 -30.56 29.23 -39.76
C SER A 321 -29.68 30.47 -39.97
N TYR A 322 -29.07 30.60 -41.15
CA TYR A 322 -28.48 31.85 -41.62
C TYR A 322 -29.37 32.37 -42.75
N GLU A 323 -29.76 33.63 -42.68
CA GLU A 323 -30.11 34.44 -43.85
C GLU A 323 -29.24 35.70 -43.83
N TYR A 324 -28.96 36.16 -45.04
CA TYR A 324 -27.83 36.97 -45.53
C TYR A 324 -28.35 38.32 -46.06
N THR A 325 -27.42 39.19 -46.53
CA THR A 325 -27.56 40.48 -47.26
C THR A 325 -28.05 41.70 -46.47
N GLU A 326 -27.59 42.95 -46.65
CA GLU A 326 -26.49 43.62 -47.40
C GLU A 326 -26.46 45.09 -46.91
N ASP A 327 -25.28 45.72 -46.98
CA ASP A 327 -24.91 47.14 -47.22
C ASP A 327 -25.52 48.36 -46.45
N CYS A 328 -24.63 49.23 -45.95
CA CYS A 328 -24.42 50.65 -46.34
C CYS A 328 -23.39 51.36 -45.42
N GLU A 329 -22.34 51.95 -46.03
CA GLU A 329 -21.66 53.28 -45.84
C GLU A 329 -21.42 53.81 -44.39
N GLU A 330 -20.40 54.54 -43.96
CA GLU A 330 -19.22 55.33 -44.42
C GLU A 330 -18.57 55.78 -43.06
N GLU A 331 -17.27 55.83 -42.75
CA GLU A 331 -16.24 56.84 -43.05
C GLU A 331 -15.07 56.62 -42.04
N GLU A 332 -13.81 56.78 -42.51
CA GLU A 332 -12.58 57.38 -41.90
C GLU A 332 -12.17 57.08 -40.42
N GLU A 333 -10.91 56.98 -39.99
CA GLU A 333 -9.59 57.44 -40.46
C GLU A 333 -8.47 56.70 -39.67
N ASP A 334 -7.39 56.38 -40.37
CA ASP A 334 -5.96 56.38 -40.00
C ASP A 334 -5.33 55.52 -38.86
N GLY A 335 -4.11 55.01 -39.15
CA GLY A 335 -3.09 54.80 -38.13
C GLY A 335 -2.50 53.39 -37.89
N SER A 336 -1.92 52.76 -38.91
CA SER A 336 -0.80 51.79 -38.76
C SER A 336 0.42 52.37 -39.53
N PRO A 337 1.70 51.93 -39.39
CA PRO A 337 2.20 50.65 -38.85
C PRO A 337 3.58 50.73 -38.11
N ALA A 338 4.09 49.59 -37.59
CA ALA A 338 5.49 49.18 -37.87
C ALA A 338 5.81 47.77 -37.36
N ARG A 339 6.17 46.91 -38.31
CA ARG A 339 6.76 45.57 -38.17
C ARG A 339 8.19 45.64 -37.59
N LYS A 340 8.60 44.60 -36.86
CA LYS A 340 10.00 44.11 -36.89
C LYS A 340 10.05 42.60 -37.05
N VAL A 341 10.79 42.16 -38.05
CA VAL A 341 11.05 40.76 -38.42
C VAL A 341 12.55 40.49 -38.37
N LYS A 342 12.89 39.30 -37.84
CA LYS A 342 14.10 38.46 -37.99
C LYS A 342 15.46 38.95 -37.49
N MET A 343 16.16 38.06 -36.79
CA MET A 343 17.35 37.36 -37.31
C MET A 343 17.72 36.13 -36.45
N ARG A 344 17.88 34.97 -37.11
CA ARG A 344 18.65 33.80 -36.64
C ARG A 344 20.13 34.04 -36.92
N ARG A 345 21.04 33.55 -36.08
CA ARG A 345 22.39 33.18 -36.51
C ARG A 345 22.93 31.99 -35.69
N HIS A 346 23.47 31.06 -36.49
CA HIS A 346 24.36 29.91 -36.29
C HIS A 346 24.32 29.09 -35.00
#